data_AF-A0A933STU7-F1
#
_entry.id   AF-A0A933STU7-F1
#
_cell.length_a   1.000
_cell.length_b   1.000
_cell.length_c   1.000
_cell.angle_alpha   90.00
_cell.angle_beta   90.00
_cell.angle_gamma   90.00
#
_symmetry.space_group_name_H-M   'P 1'
#
loop_
_entity.id
_entity.type
_entity.pdbx_description
1 polymer ?
#
loop_
_entity_poly.entity_id
_entity_poly.type
_entity_poly.pdbx_seq_one_letter_code
_entity_poly.pdbx_strand_id
1 'polypeptide(L)'
;MVVLRFLGILILSLTLPAISFAAGGHDGLNCTGCHDIHSAKGPIIFVVPENKKSLNPKTNQPHATTTALCLGCHETMERGGLGIKAISSHISHPYGVAPNPKVAIVPEVFLRDGKLECVGCHDPHPSNPYHRYLRVETAKGAKMAEFCALCHSAKADPRVLKEMKVFDSMDQRKVSLAPAPAAPEAAPKKKK
;
A
#
# COMPACT_ATOMS: atom_id res chain seq x y z
N MET A 1 37.43 -4.63 39.45
CA MET A 1 36.39 -3.66 39.05
C MET A 1 36.56 -3.12 37.62
N VAL A 2 37.77 -2.80 37.16
CA VAL A 2 37.99 -2.25 35.81
C VAL A 2 37.61 -3.25 34.70
N VAL A 3 38.03 -4.52 34.82
CA VAL A 3 37.72 -5.58 33.85
C VAL A 3 36.20 -5.84 33.72
N LEU A 4 35.47 -5.78 34.83
CA LEU A 4 34.01 -5.98 34.84
C LEU A 4 33.26 -4.82 34.16
N ARG A 5 33.81 -3.59 34.25
CA ARG A 5 33.29 -2.42 33.54
C ARG A 5 33.54 -2.50 32.04
N PHE A 6 34.72 -2.96 31.61
CA PHE A 6 35.02 -3.18 30.19
C PHE A 6 34.16 -4.30 29.59
N LEU A 7 33.92 -5.39 30.33
CA LEU A 7 33.05 -6.47 29.88
C LEU A 7 31.59 -6.00 29.74
N GLY A 8 31.10 -5.20 30.70
CA GLY A 8 29.76 -4.60 30.62
C GLY A 8 29.60 -3.65 29.42
N ILE A 9 30.60 -2.82 29.14
CA ILE A 9 30.60 -1.92 27.97
C ILE A 9 30.63 -2.73 26.66
N LEU A 10 31.42 -3.79 26.60
CA LEU A 10 31.53 -4.66 25.42
C LEU A 10 30.22 -5.40 25.13
N ILE A 11 29.58 -5.96 26.16
CA ILE A 11 28.27 -6.62 26.02
C ILE A 11 27.21 -5.61 25.56
N LEU A 12 27.15 -4.43 26.19
CA LEU A 12 26.20 -3.39 25.83
C LEU A 12 26.39 -2.92 24.38
N SER A 13 27.63 -2.72 23.95
CA SER A 13 27.94 -2.31 22.56
C SER A 13 27.69 -3.41 21.52
N LEU A 14 27.73 -4.68 21.89
CA LEU A 14 27.35 -5.80 21.02
C LEU A 14 25.83 -6.03 20.98
N THR A 15 25.09 -5.75 22.07
CA THR A 15 23.65 -5.99 22.13
C THR A 15 22.80 -4.84 21.57
N LEU A 16 23.26 -3.58 21.63
CA LEU A 16 22.50 -2.44 21.10
C LEU A 16 22.19 -2.54 19.59
N PRO A 17 23.14 -2.91 18.72
CA PRO A 17 22.87 -3.04 17.29
C PRO A 17 21.81 -4.11 17.00
N ALA A 18 21.84 -5.25 17.72
CA ALA A 18 20.91 -6.35 17.51
C ALA A 18 19.45 -5.96 17.78
N ILE A 19 19.20 -5.06 18.73
CA ILE A 19 17.86 -4.55 19.05
C ILE A 19 17.39 -3.55 17.98
N SER A 20 18.31 -2.72 17.44
CA SER A 20 18.01 -1.79 16.35
C SER A 20 17.71 -2.47 15.01
N PHE A 21 18.24 -3.67 14.77
CA PHE A 21 17.94 -4.48 13.58
C PHE A 21 16.76 -5.45 13.76
N ALA A 22 16.20 -5.60 14.97
CA ALA A 22 15.03 -6.44 15.25
C ALA A 22 13.71 -5.73 14.95
N ALA A 23 13.72 -4.40 14.84
CA ALA A 23 12.60 -3.65 14.29
C ALA A 23 12.54 -3.91 12.77
N GLY A 24 11.55 -4.67 12.33
CA GLY A 24 11.29 -4.90 10.91
C GLY A 24 11.06 -3.55 10.21
N GLY A 25 11.41 -3.46 8.92
CA GLY A 25 11.47 -2.21 8.13
C GLY A 25 10.15 -1.45 7.90
N HIS A 26 9.22 -1.52 8.85
CA HIS A 26 7.93 -0.86 8.95
C HIS A 26 7.50 -0.48 10.39
N ASP A 27 8.28 -0.78 11.44
CA ASP A 27 7.91 -0.55 12.86
C ASP A 27 7.92 0.93 13.30
N GLY A 28 8.01 1.87 12.36
CA GLY A 28 7.98 3.33 12.64
C GLY A 28 6.68 4.03 12.23
N LEU A 29 5.80 3.38 11.47
CA LEU A 29 4.54 3.98 11.03
C LEU A 29 3.39 3.51 11.93
N ASN A 30 3.13 4.28 12.98
CA ASN A 30 1.94 4.09 13.81
C ASN A 30 0.68 4.59 13.07
N CYS A 31 -0.49 4.47 13.69
CA CYS A 31 -1.75 4.94 13.11
C CYS A 31 -1.67 6.40 12.59
N THR A 32 -0.90 7.25 13.28
CA THR A 32 -0.74 8.67 12.94
C THR A 32 0.18 8.94 11.76
N GLY A 33 0.95 7.95 11.31
CA GLY A 33 1.75 8.08 10.09
C GLY A 33 0.91 8.14 8.82
N CYS A 34 -0.33 7.63 8.86
CA CYS A 34 -1.31 7.79 7.79
C CYS A 34 -2.49 8.67 8.21
N HIS A 35 -2.94 8.60 9.47
CA HIS A 35 -4.12 9.30 9.99
C HIS A 35 -3.78 10.27 11.12
N ASP A 36 -3.59 11.56 10.83
CA ASP A 36 -3.37 12.61 11.85
C ASP A 36 -4.39 13.75 11.73
N ILE A 37 -5.18 13.97 12.79
CA ILE A 37 -6.22 15.01 12.86
C ILE A 37 -5.68 16.43 12.73
N HIS A 38 -4.43 16.69 13.12
CA HIS A 38 -3.84 18.02 13.07
C HIS A 38 -3.12 18.28 11.74
N SER A 39 -2.77 17.22 11.01
CA SER A 39 -1.98 17.31 9.76
C SER A 39 -2.72 16.77 8.53
N ALA A 40 -4.00 16.47 8.65
CA ALA A 40 -4.82 15.91 7.57
C ALA A 40 -4.87 16.86 6.36
N LYS A 41 -4.60 16.29 5.18
CA LYS A 41 -4.67 16.97 3.87
C LYS A 41 -5.61 16.25 2.88
N GLY A 42 -6.07 15.06 3.24
CA GLY A 42 -6.96 14.22 2.43
C GLY A 42 -8.19 13.73 3.22
N PRO A 43 -9.06 12.94 2.56
CA PRO A 43 -10.23 12.35 3.21
C PRO A 43 -9.83 11.40 4.35
N ILE A 44 -10.73 11.15 5.30
CA ILE A 44 -10.51 10.21 6.41
C ILE A 44 -9.22 10.53 7.20
N ILE A 45 -8.93 11.82 7.44
CA ILE A 45 -7.80 12.24 8.28
C ILE A 45 -6.42 11.90 7.63
N PHE A 46 -6.38 11.66 6.32
CA PHE A 46 -5.14 11.25 5.65
C PHE A 46 -4.12 12.39 5.59
N VAL A 47 -2.85 12.12 5.92
CA VAL A 47 -1.80 13.14 6.09
C VAL A 47 -1.25 13.74 4.79
N VAL A 48 -1.54 13.12 3.65
CA VAL A 48 -1.20 13.63 2.31
C VAL A 48 -2.47 13.88 1.49
N PRO A 49 -2.47 14.88 0.60
CA PRO A 49 -3.53 15.00 -0.38
C PRO A 49 -3.43 13.87 -1.41
N GLU A 50 -4.48 13.66 -2.19
CA GLU A 50 -4.43 12.80 -3.37
C GLU A 50 -3.34 13.30 -4.35
N ASN A 51 -2.44 12.41 -4.76
CA ASN A 51 -1.45 12.72 -5.79
C ASN A 51 -2.13 12.79 -7.16
N LYS A 52 -2.30 14.02 -7.66
CA LYS A 52 -2.86 14.30 -9.00
C LYS A 52 -1.80 14.48 -10.08
N LYS A 53 -0.52 14.46 -9.72
CA LYS A 53 0.61 14.69 -10.64
C LYS A 53 1.09 13.39 -11.29
N SER A 54 1.00 12.26 -10.58
CA SER A 54 1.30 10.97 -11.18
C SER A 54 0.15 10.51 -12.09
N LEU A 55 0.48 10.29 -13.36
CA LEU A 55 -0.47 9.86 -14.37
C LEU A 55 -0.38 8.35 -14.61
N ASN A 56 -1.53 7.73 -14.79
CA ASN A 56 -1.63 6.35 -15.21
C ASN A 56 -1.11 6.22 -16.66
N PRO A 57 -0.10 5.38 -16.94
CA PRO A 57 0.51 5.30 -18.26
C PRO A 57 -0.42 4.75 -19.35
N LYS A 58 -1.52 4.07 -18.98
CA LYS A 58 -2.49 3.54 -19.95
C LYS A 58 -3.58 4.55 -20.30
N THR A 59 -4.04 5.35 -19.35
CA THR A 59 -5.18 6.27 -19.55
C THR A 59 -4.74 7.72 -19.69
N ASN A 60 -3.49 8.04 -19.33
CA ASN A 60 -2.94 9.38 -19.22
C ASN A 60 -3.75 10.31 -18.30
N GLN A 61 -4.52 9.73 -17.37
CA GLN A 61 -5.28 10.46 -16.36
C GLN A 61 -4.61 10.32 -14.99
N PRO A 62 -4.78 11.29 -14.08
CA PRO A 62 -4.36 11.15 -12.70
C PRO A 62 -4.94 9.88 -12.07
N HIS A 63 -4.15 9.25 -11.18
CA HIS A 63 -4.70 8.20 -10.32
C HIS A 63 -5.80 8.78 -9.42
N ALA A 64 -6.75 7.93 -9.02
CA ALA A 64 -7.88 8.31 -8.18
C ALA A 64 -8.01 7.38 -6.97
N THR A 65 -8.92 7.71 -6.06
CA THR A 65 -9.26 6.89 -4.88
C THR A 65 -8.05 6.61 -3.98
N THR A 66 -8.03 5.45 -3.32
CA THR A 66 -6.94 5.02 -2.42
C THR A 66 -5.56 5.03 -3.07
N THR A 67 -5.44 4.69 -4.36
CA THR A 67 -4.14 4.73 -5.06
C THR A 67 -3.55 6.13 -5.12
N ALA A 68 -4.37 7.17 -5.33
CA ALA A 68 -3.87 8.55 -5.33
C ALA A 68 -3.30 8.95 -3.95
N LEU A 69 -3.89 8.45 -2.86
CA LEU A 69 -3.40 8.66 -1.50
C LEU A 69 -2.08 7.90 -1.26
N CYS A 70 -2.00 6.63 -1.67
CA CYS A 70 -0.77 5.84 -1.57
C CYS A 70 0.39 6.51 -2.31
N LEU A 71 0.15 6.98 -3.53
CA LEU A 71 1.13 7.70 -4.34
C LEU A 71 1.45 9.10 -3.81
N GLY A 72 0.66 9.66 -2.88
CA GLY A 72 1.03 10.86 -2.14
C GLY A 72 2.31 10.66 -1.33
N CYS A 73 2.60 9.44 -0.90
CA CYS A 73 3.85 9.09 -0.22
C CYS A 73 4.81 8.29 -1.10
N HIS A 74 4.28 7.28 -1.79
CA HIS A 74 5.03 6.23 -2.50
C HIS A 74 5.32 6.55 -3.97
N GLU A 75 5.11 7.78 -4.42
CA GLU A 75 5.62 8.22 -5.71
C GLU A 75 6.89 9.06 -5.50
N THR A 76 7.68 9.25 -6.56
CA THR A 76 8.83 10.17 -6.51
C THR A 76 8.38 11.62 -6.26
N MET A 77 9.29 12.44 -5.72
CA MET A 77 9.01 13.86 -5.46
C MET A 77 8.73 14.63 -6.76
N GLU A 78 9.40 14.28 -7.84
CA GLU A 78 9.20 14.86 -9.17
C GLU A 78 7.78 14.58 -9.69
N ARG A 79 7.17 13.48 -9.26
CA ARG A 79 5.82 13.05 -9.64
C ARG A 79 4.79 13.28 -8.52
N GLY A 80 5.10 14.12 -7.54
CA GLY A 80 4.17 14.63 -6.54
C GLY A 80 3.98 13.75 -5.30
N GLY A 81 4.81 12.73 -5.12
CA GLY A 81 4.90 11.97 -3.88
C GLY A 81 5.92 12.52 -2.90
N LEU A 82 6.13 11.83 -1.77
CA LEU A 82 7.17 12.15 -0.78
C LEU A 82 8.47 11.37 -1.00
N GLY A 83 8.54 10.47 -1.99
CA GLY A 83 9.71 9.63 -2.25
C GLY A 83 9.91 8.48 -1.27
N ILE A 84 8.95 8.21 -0.38
CA ILE A 84 9.07 7.16 0.64
C ILE A 84 8.94 5.80 -0.05
N LYS A 85 10.05 5.05 -0.16
CA LYS A 85 10.10 3.78 -0.90
C LYS A 85 9.37 3.91 -2.25
N ALA A 86 9.75 4.93 -3.03
CA ALA A 86 9.04 5.28 -4.24
C ALA A 86 8.85 4.08 -5.18
N ILE A 87 7.63 3.93 -5.69
CA ILE A 87 7.22 2.99 -6.72
C ILE A 87 6.69 3.78 -7.90
N SER A 88 6.81 3.20 -9.09
CA SER A 88 6.13 3.73 -10.29
C SER A 88 5.62 2.57 -11.13
N SER A 89 4.60 2.84 -11.94
CA SER A 89 3.99 1.88 -12.85
C SER A 89 4.95 1.30 -13.91
N HIS A 90 6.14 1.88 -14.08
CA HIS A 90 7.18 1.35 -14.99
C HIS A 90 8.02 0.24 -14.37
N ILE A 91 8.09 0.15 -13.05
CA ILE A 91 8.94 -0.81 -12.31
C ILE A 91 8.13 -1.73 -11.38
N SER A 92 6.81 -1.55 -11.35
CA SER A 92 5.89 -2.28 -10.46
C SER A 92 4.74 -2.92 -11.24
N HIS A 93 3.96 -3.77 -10.56
CA HIS A 93 2.77 -4.36 -11.16
C HIS A 93 1.78 -3.26 -11.56
N PRO A 94 1.08 -3.36 -12.71
CA PRO A 94 0.07 -2.38 -13.09
C PRO A 94 -0.98 -2.20 -11.99
N TYR A 95 -1.28 -0.93 -11.68
CA TYR A 95 -2.30 -0.51 -10.71
C TYR A 95 -3.16 0.61 -11.29
N GLY A 96 -4.36 0.82 -10.72
CA GLY A 96 -5.35 1.76 -11.23
C GLY A 96 -5.94 1.36 -12.58
N VAL A 97 -5.90 0.06 -12.92
CA VAL A 97 -6.32 -0.48 -14.22
C VAL A 97 -7.28 -1.66 -14.04
N ALA A 98 -8.21 -1.81 -14.97
CA ALA A 98 -9.00 -3.03 -15.08
C ALA A 98 -8.11 -4.19 -15.56
N PRO A 99 -8.16 -5.37 -14.92
CA PRO A 99 -7.42 -6.54 -15.38
C PRO A 99 -7.82 -6.96 -16.79
N ASN A 100 -6.85 -7.40 -17.59
CA ASN A 100 -7.12 -8.06 -18.86
C ASN A 100 -7.14 -9.58 -18.63
N PRO A 101 -8.29 -10.27 -18.81
CA PRO A 101 -8.40 -11.71 -18.56
C PRO A 101 -7.50 -12.56 -19.47
N LYS A 102 -7.03 -12.01 -20.59
CA LYS A 102 -6.03 -12.67 -21.45
C LYS A 102 -4.62 -12.69 -20.85
N VAL A 103 -4.37 -11.85 -19.84
CA VAL A 103 -3.06 -11.71 -19.17
C VAL A 103 -3.12 -12.31 -17.76
N ALA A 104 -4.17 -12.01 -17.00
CA ALA A 104 -4.37 -12.47 -15.64
C ALA A 104 -5.86 -12.53 -15.30
N ILE A 105 -6.26 -13.57 -14.58
CA ILE A 105 -7.61 -13.69 -14.01
C ILE A 105 -7.49 -13.29 -12.55
N VAL A 106 -7.82 -12.03 -12.25
CA VAL A 106 -7.69 -11.48 -10.90
C VAL A 106 -8.97 -11.76 -10.09
N PRO A 107 -8.88 -12.43 -8.93
CA PRO A 107 -10.03 -12.60 -8.03
C PRO A 107 -10.65 -11.27 -7.59
N GLU A 108 -11.97 -11.20 -7.53
CA GLU A 108 -12.73 -9.98 -7.17
C GLU A 108 -12.36 -9.42 -5.79
N VAL A 109 -11.88 -10.26 -4.87
CA VAL A 109 -11.41 -9.82 -3.54
C VAL A 109 -10.24 -8.83 -3.62
N PHE A 110 -9.46 -8.86 -4.70
CA PHE A 110 -8.34 -7.96 -4.95
C PHE A 110 -8.71 -6.73 -5.79
N LEU A 111 -9.96 -6.62 -6.25
CA LEU A 111 -10.40 -5.50 -7.06
C LEU A 111 -11.16 -4.47 -6.21
N ARG A 112 -11.10 -3.21 -6.65
CA ARG A 112 -11.91 -2.09 -6.17
C ARG A 112 -12.53 -1.44 -7.39
N ASP A 113 -13.85 -1.43 -7.45
CA ASP A 113 -14.60 -0.93 -8.60
C ASP A 113 -14.11 -1.51 -9.94
N GLY A 114 -13.82 -2.82 -9.94
CA GLY A 114 -13.29 -3.55 -11.11
C GLY A 114 -11.83 -3.23 -11.48
N LYS A 115 -11.13 -2.40 -10.70
CA LYS A 115 -9.72 -2.04 -10.92
C LYS A 115 -8.82 -2.68 -9.88
N LEU A 116 -7.61 -3.00 -10.31
CA LEU A 116 -6.54 -3.44 -9.41
C LEU A 116 -5.88 -2.20 -8.80
N GLU A 117 -6.23 -1.88 -7.56
CA GLU A 117 -5.66 -0.76 -6.79
C GLU A 117 -4.56 -1.24 -5.84
N CYS A 118 -3.78 -0.33 -5.24
CA CYS A 118 -2.72 -0.70 -4.27
C CYS A 118 -3.25 -1.59 -3.15
N VAL A 119 -4.45 -1.25 -2.63
CA VAL A 119 -5.13 -1.98 -1.55
C VAL A 119 -5.72 -3.33 -1.99
N GLY A 120 -5.68 -3.60 -3.29
CA GLY A 120 -5.97 -4.91 -3.84
C GLY A 120 -4.98 -5.94 -3.33
N CYS A 121 -3.69 -5.58 -3.25
CA CYS A 121 -2.62 -6.48 -2.81
C CYS A 121 -2.10 -6.14 -1.41
N HIS A 122 -2.14 -4.87 -0.99
CA HIS A 122 -1.61 -4.42 0.29
C HIS A 122 -2.74 -4.05 1.26
N ASP A 123 -2.59 -4.40 2.52
CA ASP A 123 -3.48 -3.95 3.59
C ASP A 123 -2.61 -3.62 4.79
N PRO A 124 -2.33 -2.33 5.07
CA PRO A 124 -1.51 -1.93 6.20
C PRO A 124 -2.26 -1.97 7.54
N HIS A 125 -3.59 -2.17 7.56
CA HIS A 125 -4.37 -2.14 8.79
C HIS A 125 -4.30 -3.46 9.58
N PRO A 126 -4.60 -3.41 10.89
CA PRO A 126 -4.19 -2.32 11.78
C PRO A 126 -2.65 -2.21 11.87
N SER A 127 -1.92 -3.27 11.51
CA SER A 127 -0.47 -3.36 11.34
C SER A 127 -0.17 -4.76 10.78
N ASN A 128 -0.67 -5.04 9.57
CA ASN A 128 -0.54 -6.36 8.95
C ASN A 128 0.94 -6.82 8.93
N PRO A 129 1.30 -7.94 9.59
CA PRO A 129 2.70 -8.37 9.70
C PRO A 129 3.22 -9.08 8.45
N TYR A 130 2.36 -9.35 7.47
CA TYR A 130 2.74 -10.07 6.26
C TYR A 130 3.75 -9.26 5.46
N HIS A 131 4.51 -9.96 4.60
CA HIS A 131 5.59 -9.37 3.83
C HIS A 131 5.14 -8.08 3.14
N ARG A 132 5.69 -6.93 3.54
CA ARG A 132 5.32 -5.61 3.01
C ARG A 132 3.81 -5.36 2.99
N TYR A 133 3.08 -5.80 4.02
CA TYR A 133 1.63 -5.67 4.14
C TYR A 133 0.82 -6.39 3.06
N LEU A 134 1.38 -7.41 2.40
CA LEU A 134 0.60 -8.19 1.44
C LEU A 134 -0.65 -8.78 2.10
N ARG A 135 -1.75 -8.86 1.36
CA ARG A 135 -3.02 -9.43 1.82
C ARG A 135 -3.02 -10.95 1.87
N VAL A 136 -1.91 -11.59 1.50
CA VAL A 136 -1.70 -13.03 1.58
C VAL A 136 -0.31 -13.26 2.17
N GLU A 137 -0.19 -14.19 3.11
CA GLU A 137 1.09 -14.55 3.69
C GLU A 137 1.98 -15.25 2.66
N THR A 138 3.22 -14.79 2.53
CA THR A 138 4.19 -15.29 1.55
C THR A 138 5.42 -15.89 2.21
N ALA A 139 5.32 -16.33 3.46
CA ALA A 139 6.42 -16.71 4.32
C ALA A 139 7.58 -15.69 4.26
N LYS A 140 7.27 -14.42 4.58
CA LYS A 140 8.20 -13.29 4.48
C LYS A 140 8.81 -13.07 3.09
N GLY A 141 8.10 -13.47 2.03
CA GLY A 141 8.52 -13.33 0.63
C GLY A 141 9.14 -14.60 0.02
N ALA A 142 9.28 -15.69 0.77
CA ALA A 142 9.76 -16.97 0.23
C ALA A 142 8.77 -17.62 -0.75
N LYS A 143 7.47 -17.30 -0.63
CA LYS A 143 6.37 -17.85 -1.44
C LYS A 143 5.77 -16.83 -2.42
N MET A 144 6.62 -16.01 -3.03
CA MET A 144 6.16 -14.98 -3.98
C MET A 144 5.65 -15.59 -5.29
N ALA A 145 6.15 -16.75 -5.72
CA ALA A 145 5.66 -17.42 -6.92
C ALA A 145 4.18 -17.83 -6.76
N GLU A 146 3.83 -18.36 -5.59
CA GLU A 146 2.47 -18.71 -5.20
C GLU A 146 1.57 -17.47 -5.10
N PHE A 147 2.12 -16.33 -4.66
CA PHE A 147 1.38 -15.07 -4.68
C PHE A 147 1.07 -14.60 -6.11
N CYS A 148 2.06 -14.62 -7.02
CA CYS A 148 1.87 -14.27 -8.42
C CYS A 148 0.84 -15.19 -9.12
N ALA A 149 0.85 -16.47 -8.76
CA ALA A 149 -0.05 -17.49 -9.25
C ALA A 149 -1.54 -17.22 -8.95
N LEU A 150 -1.83 -16.41 -7.93
CA LEU A 150 -3.21 -16.05 -7.56
C LEU A 150 -3.98 -15.39 -8.71
N CYS A 151 -3.26 -14.67 -9.58
CA CYS A 151 -3.83 -14.00 -10.74
C CYS A 151 -3.32 -14.59 -12.06
N HIS A 152 -2.09 -15.11 -12.09
CA HIS A 152 -1.46 -15.71 -13.26
C HIS A 152 -1.51 -17.24 -13.24
N SER A 153 -2.71 -17.79 -13.02
CA SER A 153 -2.96 -19.22 -12.80
C SER A 153 -2.59 -20.12 -14.00
N ALA A 154 -2.54 -19.56 -15.22
CA ALA A 154 -2.13 -20.29 -16.42
C ALA A 154 -0.70 -20.88 -16.34
N LYS A 155 0.09 -20.48 -15.34
CA LYS A 155 1.47 -20.94 -15.11
C LYS A 155 1.69 -21.50 -13.69
N ALA A 156 0.62 -21.85 -12.97
CA ALA A 156 0.73 -22.25 -11.57
C ALA A 156 -0.11 -23.48 -11.21
N ASP A 157 0.24 -24.12 -10.09
CA ASP A 157 -0.54 -25.24 -9.54
C ASP A 157 -1.92 -24.73 -9.05
N PRO A 158 -3.03 -25.27 -9.56
CA PRO A 158 -4.39 -24.87 -9.15
C PRO A 158 -4.66 -24.99 -7.65
N ARG A 159 -3.89 -25.81 -6.91
CA ARG A 159 -4.01 -25.97 -5.45
C ARG A 159 -3.70 -24.69 -4.69
N VAL A 160 -2.83 -23.83 -5.22
CA VAL A 160 -2.44 -22.56 -4.60
C VAL A 160 -3.65 -21.63 -4.38
N LEU A 161 -4.67 -21.70 -5.27
CA LEU A 161 -5.86 -20.87 -5.17
C LEU A 161 -6.83 -21.31 -4.06
N LYS A 162 -6.84 -22.61 -3.69
CA LYS A 162 -7.77 -23.15 -2.69
C LYS A 162 -7.36 -22.87 -1.25
N GLU A 163 -6.08 -22.60 -1.01
CA GLU A 163 -5.53 -22.36 0.34
C GLU A 163 -5.41 -20.87 0.68
N MET A 164 -5.88 -19.99 -0.21
CA MET A 164 -5.73 -18.56 -0.10
C MET A 164 -6.53 -17.98 1.07
N LYS A 165 -5.83 -17.64 2.17
CA LYS A 165 -6.36 -16.79 3.23
C LYS A 165 -6.02 -15.34 2.92
N VAL A 166 -7.06 -14.53 2.68
CA VAL A 166 -6.91 -13.11 2.38
C VAL A 166 -7.13 -12.29 3.64
N PHE A 167 -6.15 -11.47 3.98
CA PHE A 167 -6.25 -10.43 4.99
C PHE A 167 -7.00 -9.23 4.40
N ASP A 168 -8.08 -8.80 5.03
CA ASP A 168 -9.05 -7.87 4.45
C ASP A 168 -9.62 -6.84 5.43
N SER A 169 -8.80 -6.47 6.42
CA SER A 169 -9.15 -5.48 7.44
C SER A 169 -9.41 -4.07 6.88
N MET A 170 -8.77 -3.72 5.76
CA MET A 170 -9.01 -2.47 5.01
C MET A 170 -9.95 -2.66 3.82
N ASP A 171 -10.82 -3.68 3.82
CA ASP A 171 -11.81 -3.83 2.76
C ASP A 171 -12.96 -2.81 2.94
N GLN A 172 -12.78 -1.64 2.31
CA GLN A 172 -13.73 -0.53 2.33
C GLN A 172 -15.11 -0.91 1.76
N ARG A 173 -15.24 -2.01 0.99
CA ARG A 173 -16.54 -2.49 0.51
C ARG A 173 -17.40 -3.05 1.64
N LYS A 174 -16.79 -3.47 2.75
CA LYS A 174 -17.49 -3.94 3.95
C LYS A 174 -18.04 -2.79 4.80
N VAL A 175 -17.57 -1.56 4.57
CA VAL A 175 -18.02 -0.37 5.28
C VAL A 175 -18.76 0.52 4.28
N SER A 176 -20.08 0.44 4.27
CA SER A 176 -20.93 1.35 3.49
C SER A 176 -20.83 2.77 4.06
N LEU A 177 -19.81 3.53 3.65
CA LEU A 177 -19.83 4.99 3.77
C LEU A 177 -20.53 5.51 2.52
N ALA A 178 -21.65 6.21 2.72
CA ALA A 178 -22.38 6.86 1.64
C ALA A 178 -21.42 7.65 0.73
N PRO A 179 -21.67 7.72 -0.60
CA PRO A 179 -20.83 8.48 -1.51
C PRO A 179 -20.65 9.90 -0.96
N ALA A 180 -19.42 10.43 -1.04
CA ALA A 180 -19.21 11.85 -0.78
C ALA A 180 -20.19 12.66 -1.65
N PRO A 181 -20.87 13.68 -1.10
CA PRO A 181 -21.78 14.50 -1.87
C PRO A 181 -21.03 15.07 -3.08
N ALA A 182 -21.67 15.00 -4.25
CA ALA A 182 -21.11 15.56 -5.48
C ALA A 182 -20.64 16.99 -5.23
N ALA A 183 -19.44 17.31 -5.73
CA ALA A 183 -18.92 18.67 -5.65
C ALA A 183 -19.99 19.65 -6.21
N PRO A 184 -20.26 20.77 -5.53
CA PRO A 184 -21.22 21.75 -6.02
C PRO A 184 -20.86 22.15 -7.45
N GLU A 185 -21.83 22.09 -8.35
CA GLU A 185 -21.67 22.52 -9.72
C GLU A 185 -21.18 23.97 -9.73
N ALA A 186 -20.09 24.24 -10.45
CA ALA A 186 -19.49 25.56 -10.50
C ALA A 186 -20.54 26.58 -10.97
N ALA A 187 -20.82 27.59 -10.14
CA ALA A 187 -21.80 28.61 -10.45
C ALA A 187 -21.51 29.25 -11.82
N PRO A 188 -22.54 29.44 -12.67
CA PRO A 188 -22.33 29.97 -14.01
C PRO A 188 -21.67 31.35 -13.92
N LYS A 189 -20.54 31.48 -14.62
CA LYS A 189 -19.81 32.75 -14.72
C LYS A 189 -20.77 33.81 -15.28
N LYS A 190 -21.13 34.81 -14.46
CA LYS A 190 -21.81 36.01 -14.95
C LYS A 190 -20.89 36.67 -15.98
N LYS A 191 -21.34 36.70 -17.24
CA LYS A 191 -20.72 37.53 -18.28
C LYS A 191 -20.83 38.98 -17.83
N LYS A 192 -19.70 39.67 -17.69
CA LYS A 192 -19.63 41.13 -17.74
C LYS A 192 -19.45 41.54 -19.19
#